data_AF-A0A7W5X9E2-F1
#
_entry.id   AF-A0A7W5X9E2-F1
#
_cell.length_a   1.000
_cell.length_b   1.000
_cell.length_c   1.000
_cell.angle_alpha   90.00
_cell.angle_beta   90.00
_cell.angle_gamma   90.00
#
_symmetry.space_group_name_H-M   'P 1'
#
loop_
_entity.id
_entity.type
_entity.pdbx_description
1 polymer ?
#
loop_
_entity_poly.entity_id
_entity_poly.type
_entity_poly.pdbx_seq_one_letter_code
_entity_poly.pdbx_strand_id
1 'polypeptide(L)' 'MITELILCASLTAVDGDTVKCDGQNMRLLGKVSR' A
#
# COMPACT_ATOMS: atom_id res chain seq x y z
N MET A 1 -17.10 10.42 -2.17
CA MET A 1 -15.90 9.57 -2.08
C MET A 1 -14.74 10.47 -1.71
N ILE A 2 -14.15 10.29 -0.53
CA ILE A 2 -12.95 11.03 -0.12
C ILE A 2 -11.76 10.24 -0.64
N THR A 3 -10.94 10.86 -1.49
CA THR A 3 -9.66 10.30 -1.93
C THR A 3 -8.59 10.83 -1.00
N GLU A 4 -8.13 10.00 -0.07
CA GLU A 4 -6.98 10.34 0.77
C GLU A 4 -5.71 9.95 0.01
N LEU A 5 -4.81 10.93 -0.18
CA LEU A 5 -3.47 10.66 -0.69
C LEU A 5 -2.60 10.16 0.45
N ILE A 6 -2.15 8.91 0.35
CA ILE A 6 -1.18 8.34 1.27
C ILE A 6 0.22 8.74 0.78
N LEU A 7 0.94 9.52 1.59
CA LEU A 7 2.33 9.91 1.34
C LEU A 7 3.23 9.15 2.33
N CYS A 8 4.34 8.62 1.83
CA CYS A 8 5.34 7.89 2.61
C CYS A 8 6.71 8.53 2.37
N ALA A 9 7.50 8.78 3.41
CA ALA A 9 8.89 9.20 3.25
C ALA A 9 9.78 8.04 2.75
N SER A 10 9.42 6.81 3.10
CA SER A 10 10.10 5.58 2.73
C SER A 10 9.09 4.51 2.30
N LEU A 11 9.37 3.87 1.16
CA LEU A 11 8.57 2.76 0.64
C LEU A 11 9.48 1.56 0.36
N THR A 12 9.24 0.45 1.04
CA THR A 12 10.05 -0.77 0.89
C THR A 12 9.17 -1.94 0.47
N ALA A 13 9.57 -2.68 -0.57
CA ALA A 13 8.93 -3.94 -0.93
C ALA A 13 9.32 -5.02 0.08
N VAL A 14 8.34 -5.65 0.72
CA VAL A 14 8.57 -6.73 1.71
C VAL A 14 8.29 -8.09 1.09
N ASP A 15 7.18 -8.22 0.35
CA ASP A 15 6.74 -9.45 -0.30
C ASP A 15 5.92 -9.11 -1.57
N GLY A 16 5.53 -10.11 -2.36
CA GLY A 16 4.89 -9.95 -3.68
C GLY A 16 3.60 -9.12 -3.70
N ASP A 17 2.92 -8.94 -2.57
CA ASP A 17 1.71 -8.11 -2.43
C ASP A 17 1.77 -7.12 -1.24
N THR A 18 2.92 -7.05 -0.56
CA THR A 18 3.09 -6.31 0.69
C THR A 18 4.22 -5.28 0.56
N VAL A 19 3.87 -4.02 0.81
CA VAL A 19 4.81 -2.89 0.86
C VAL A 19 4.81 -2.28 2.25
N LYS A 20 5.92 -1.68 2.64
CA LYS A 20 6.07 -0.98 3.92
C LYS A 20 6.16 0.52 3.66
N CYS A 21 5.21 1.28 4.18
CA CYS A 21 5.17 2.75 4.14
C CYS A 21 5.57 3.27 5.51
N ASP A 22 6.70 3.96 5.63
CA ASP A 22 7.19 4.54 6.89
C ASP A 22 7.16 3.58 8.09
N GLY A 23 7.55 2.33 7.83
CA GLY A 23 7.57 1.31 8.87
C GLY A 23 6.25 0.57 9.10
N GLN A 24 5.16 0.94 8.43
CA GLN A 24 3.86 0.26 8.48
C GLN A 24 3.64 -0.64 7.27
N ASN A 25 3.22 -1.88 7.51
CA ASN A 25 2.92 -2.83 6.44
C ASN A 25 1.57 -2.51 5.81
N MET A 26 1.56 -2.36 4.50
CA MET A 26 0.41 -2.07 3.64
C MET A 26 0.24 -3.21 2.65
N ARG A 27 -0.99 -3.68 2.46
CA ARG A 27 -1.31 -4.72 1.49
C ARG A 27 -2.01 -4.12 0.28
N LEU A 28 -1.56 -4.51 -0.92
CA LEU A 28 -2.18 -4.07 -2.16
C LEU A 28 -3.58 -4.67 -2.27
N LEU A 29 -4.61 -3.82 -2.25
CA LEU A 29 -5.98 -4.23 -2.54
C LEU A 29 -6.13 -4.35 -4.06
N GLY A 30 -6.23 -5.58 -4.56
CA GLY A 30 -6.49 -5.85 -5.97
C GLY A 30 -7.90 -5.43 -6.39
N LYS A 31 -8.11 -5.28 -7.70
CA LYS A 31 -9.45 -5.10 -8.27
C LYS A 31 -10.23 -6.41 -8.13
N VAL A 32 -11.41 -6.37 -7.49
CA VAL A 32 -12.35 -7.49 -7.54
C VAL A 32 -12.93 -7.53 -8.96
N SER A 33 -12.35 -8.34 -9.84
CA SER A 33 -12.94 -8.66 -11.13
C SER A 33 -13.98 -9.76 -10.88
N ARG A 34 -15.25 -9.36 -10.75
CA ARG A 34 -16.37 -10.29 -10.86
C ARG A 34 -16.59 -10.67 -12.32
#